data_AF-A0A199W103-F1
#
_entry.id   AF-A0A199W103-F1
#
_cell.length_a   1.000
_cell.length_b   1.000
_cell.length_c   1.000
_cell.angle_alpha   90.00
_cell.angle_beta   90.00
_cell.angle_gamma   90.00
#
_symmetry.space_group_name_H-M   'P 1'
#
loop_
_entity.id
_entity.type
_entity.pdbx_description
1 polymer ?
#
loop_
_entity_poly.entity_id
_entity_poly.type
_entity_poly.pdbx_seq_one_letter_code
_entity_poly.pdbx_strand_id
1 'polypeptide(L)'
;METTQGGERSASPEELLGEAVEEEEEKQKQESLEEMLARHRDEVQKLQNKEISLKKEAAKGSKAEQKAKKKQVEDEISRLTAQLKSKHSQELASLGYQTADDVVKAISGVTISGKNEPTKPSKGVRRREKRAQQEAAREQRIQEEQSQIVSDRMAENEKLEKKLEPLGLTINEIKPDGHCLYRAVEDQLSLHSHDAAGYGYVELRRMVARYMKDNAQDFLPFFLAENKMELDSHCTDVERFEKYCEEVESTAAWGGQLEVGALTHCLKKHIIIYSGSFPDVEMGKEYKCESGSSVENPSILLSYHRHAYGLGEHYNSVVPTGMR
;
A
#
# COMPACT_ATOMS: atom_id res chain seq x y z
N MET A 1 -9.18 -16.22 -123.06
CA MET A 1 -10.30 -15.26 -123.02
C MET A 1 -10.20 -14.61 -121.66
N GLU A 2 -9.46 -13.53 -121.53
CA GLU A 2 -9.86 -12.10 -121.70
C GLU A 2 -9.55 -11.48 -120.32
N THR A 3 -8.40 -10.81 -120.14
CA THR A 3 -8.15 -9.36 -120.31
C THR A 3 -9.17 -8.45 -119.63
N THR A 4 -8.71 -7.73 -118.61
CA THR A 4 -8.89 -6.28 -118.30
C THR A 4 -8.42 -6.07 -116.84
N GLN A 5 -7.26 -5.49 -116.50
CA GLN A 5 -6.58 -4.22 -116.83
C GLN A 5 -7.16 -2.98 -116.12
N GLY A 6 -6.30 -2.32 -115.34
CA GLY A 6 -6.47 -0.96 -114.77
C GLY A 6 -6.40 -0.95 -113.24
N GLY A 7 -5.48 -0.27 -112.56
CA GLY A 7 -4.45 0.67 -112.97
C GLY A 7 -3.52 0.97 -111.78
N GLU A 8 -2.30 1.38 -112.11
CA GLU A 8 -1.20 1.68 -111.20
C GLU A 8 -1.48 2.88 -110.28
N ARG A 9 -0.93 2.83 -109.07
CA ARG A 9 -0.24 3.99 -108.47
C ARG A 9 0.70 3.55 -107.35
N SER A 10 1.97 3.88 -107.54
CA SER A 10 3.04 3.81 -106.56
C SER A 10 2.86 4.86 -105.47
N ALA A 11 3.05 4.48 -104.21
CA ALA A 11 3.38 5.38 -103.11
C ALA A 11 4.10 4.63 -101.98
N SER A 12 5.33 5.08 -101.69
CA SER A 12 5.98 5.31 -100.39
C SER A 12 5.67 4.42 -99.15
N PRO A 13 6.68 3.96 -98.40
CA PRO A 13 6.54 3.11 -97.22
C PRO A 13 6.16 3.88 -95.94
N GLU A 14 4.98 4.48 -95.90
CA GLU A 14 4.43 5.15 -94.70
C GLU A 14 3.27 4.40 -94.02
N GLU A 15 2.86 3.23 -94.52
CA GLU A 15 1.77 2.40 -93.93
C GLU A 15 2.27 1.17 -93.15
N LEU A 16 3.39 1.31 -92.43
CA LEU A 16 3.85 0.32 -91.43
C LEU A 16 4.02 0.94 -90.03
N LEU A 17 3.41 2.10 -89.79
CA LEU A 17 3.46 2.83 -88.52
C LEU A 17 2.09 2.93 -87.83
N GLY A 18 1.05 2.31 -88.38
CA GLY A 18 -0.34 2.42 -87.89
C GLY A 18 -0.81 1.31 -86.93
N GLU A 19 -0.13 0.17 -86.86
CA GLU A 19 -0.56 -0.97 -86.01
C GLU A 19 0.33 -1.19 -84.77
N ALA A 20 1.42 -0.45 -84.61
CA ALA A 20 2.29 -0.53 -83.42
C ALA A 20 1.90 0.47 -82.31
N VAL A 21 0.90 1.32 -82.54
CA VAL A 21 0.51 2.40 -81.60
C VAL A 21 -0.70 2.02 -80.72
N GLU A 22 -1.44 0.97 -81.06
CA GLU A 22 -2.61 0.53 -80.26
C GLU A 22 -2.29 -0.58 -79.24
N GLU A 23 -1.10 -1.19 -79.26
CA GLU A 23 -0.70 -2.19 -78.24
C GLU A 23 0.21 -1.63 -77.11
N GLU A 24 0.65 -0.37 -77.16
CA GLU A 24 1.48 0.21 -76.09
C GLU A 24 0.70 1.01 -75.01
N GLU A 25 -0.61 1.22 -75.15
CA GLU A 25 -1.40 1.98 -74.16
C GLU A 25 -2.06 1.14 -73.04
N GLU A 26 -1.90 -0.19 -73.03
CA GLU A 26 -2.41 -1.06 -71.95
C GLU A 26 -1.30 -1.75 -71.11
N LYS A 27 -0.12 -1.14 -71.00
CA LYS A 27 0.71 -1.38 -69.81
C LYS A 27 0.07 -0.69 -68.62
N GLN A 28 -0.88 -1.39 -67.99
CA GLN A 28 -1.31 -1.13 -66.61
C GLN A 28 -0.06 -0.77 -65.82
N LYS A 29 -0.05 0.43 -65.22
CA LYS A 29 0.97 0.85 -64.24
C LYS A 29 0.89 -0.12 -63.07
N GLN A 30 1.57 -1.26 -63.21
CA GLN A 30 1.68 -2.24 -62.16
C GLN A 30 2.65 -1.64 -61.15
N GLU A 31 2.09 -1.25 -60.00
CA GLU A 31 2.82 -0.69 -58.86
C GLU A 31 4.06 -1.56 -58.60
N SER A 32 5.22 -0.93 -58.48
CA SER A 32 6.45 -1.66 -58.17
C SER A 32 6.34 -2.33 -56.80
N LEU A 33 7.08 -3.42 -56.58
CA LEU A 33 7.08 -4.11 -55.29
C LEU A 33 7.43 -3.17 -54.12
N GLU A 34 8.33 -2.21 -54.36
CA GLU A 34 8.72 -1.22 -53.36
C GLU A 34 7.59 -0.25 -53.02
N GLU A 35 6.86 0.24 -54.02
CA GLU A 35 5.68 1.09 -53.84
C GLU A 35 4.54 0.34 -53.11
N MET A 36 4.32 -0.93 -53.47
CA MET A 36 3.33 -1.80 -52.80
C MET A 36 3.66 -2.03 -51.33
N LEU A 37 4.92 -2.34 -50.99
CA LEU A 37 5.36 -2.52 -49.61
C LEU A 37 5.29 -1.21 -48.81
N ALA A 38 5.59 -0.07 -49.44
CA ALA A 38 5.42 1.24 -48.81
C ALA A 38 3.95 1.51 -48.49
N ARG A 39 3.04 1.23 -49.43
CA ARG A 39 1.58 1.32 -49.21
C ARG A 39 1.10 0.38 -48.10
N HIS A 40 1.58 -0.86 -48.04
CA HIS A 40 1.25 -1.79 -46.96
C HIS A 40 1.64 -1.24 -45.58
N ARG A 41 2.83 -0.64 -45.47
CA ARG A 41 3.28 0.00 -44.22
C ARG A 41 2.39 1.18 -43.84
N ASP A 42 2.04 2.03 -44.81
CA ASP A 42 1.14 3.17 -44.58
C ASP A 42 -0.26 2.72 -44.16
N GLU A 43 -0.79 1.66 -44.74
CA GLU A 43 -2.09 1.09 -44.40
C GLU A 43 -2.10 0.49 -42.99
N VAL A 44 -1.02 -0.20 -42.60
CA VAL A 44 -0.83 -0.68 -41.22
C VAL A 44 -0.78 0.49 -40.25
N GLN A 45 -0.03 1.55 -40.56
CA GLN A 45 0.07 2.74 -39.72
C GLN A 45 -1.26 3.50 -39.62
N LYS A 46 -2.02 3.61 -40.72
CA LYS A 46 -3.37 4.18 -40.74
C LYS A 46 -4.33 3.38 -39.87
N LEU A 47 -4.28 2.05 -39.91
CA LEU A 47 -5.09 1.20 -39.02
C LEU A 47 -4.71 1.37 -37.54
N GLN A 48 -3.42 1.46 -37.22
CA GLN A 48 -2.96 1.71 -35.84
C GLN A 48 -3.47 3.06 -35.32
N ASN A 49 -3.40 4.12 -36.14
CA ASN A 49 -3.93 5.42 -35.78
C ASN A 49 -5.46 5.39 -35.56
N LYS A 50 -6.18 4.64 -36.40
CA LYS A 50 -7.64 4.43 -36.28
C LYS A 50 -7.99 3.65 -35.01
N GLU A 51 -7.23 2.61 -34.68
CA GLU A 51 -7.37 1.83 -33.45
C GLU A 51 -7.23 2.73 -32.20
N ILE A 52 -6.23 3.62 -32.17
CA ILE A 52 -6.03 4.55 -31.06
C ILE A 52 -7.23 5.49 -30.93
N SER A 53 -7.76 6.01 -32.03
CA SER A 53 -8.94 6.89 -32.01
C SER A 53 -10.18 6.17 -31.47
N LEU A 54 -10.47 4.96 -31.99
CA LEU A 54 -11.63 4.17 -31.58
C LEU A 54 -11.54 3.74 -30.11
N LYS A 55 -10.36 3.34 -29.64
CA LYS A 55 -10.14 3.01 -28.22
C LYS A 55 -10.33 4.23 -27.31
N LYS A 56 -9.95 5.43 -27.76
CA LYS A 56 -10.16 6.68 -27.03
C LYS A 56 -11.63 7.09 -26.97
N GLU A 57 -12.40 6.83 -28.03
CA GLU A 57 -13.85 7.06 -28.05
C GLU A 57 -14.62 6.06 -27.19
N ALA A 58 -14.23 4.78 -27.21
CA ALA A 58 -14.81 3.74 -26.38
C ALA A 58 -14.57 3.95 -24.87
N ALA A 59 -13.57 4.75 -24.49
CA ALA A 59 -13.28 5.11 -23.11
C ALA A 59 -14.21 6.22 -22.55
N LYS A 60 -15.19 6.72 -23.32
CA LYS A 60 -16.16 7.75 -22.88
C LYS A 60 -17.53 7.14 -22.57
N GLY A 61 -18.13 7.54 -21.45
CA GLY A 61 -19.48 7.13 -21.02
C GLY A 61 -19.50 6.42 -19.66
N SER A 62 -20.63 5.79 -19.32
CA SER A 62 -20.78 5.02 -18.07
C SER A 62 -20.00 3.69 -18.10
N LYS A 63 -19.74 3.09 -16.92
CA LYS A 63 -18.96 1.84 -16.81
C LYS A 63 -19.52 0.68 -17.65
N ALA A 64 -20.85 0.56 -17.75
CA ALA A 64 -21.50 -0.48 -18.54
C ALA A 64 -21.34 -0.22 -20.05
N GLU A 65 -21.51 1.03 -20.48
CA GLU A 65 -21.31 1.43 -21.89
C GLU A 65 -19.86 1.29 -22.34
N GLN A 66 -18.89 1.61 -21.48
CA GLN A 66 -17.46 1.45 -21.78
C GLN A 66 -17.10 -0.02 -22.05
N LYS A 67 -17.63 -0.96 -21.25
CA LYS A 67 -17.37 -2.40 -21.44
C LYS A 67 -17.94 -2.90 -22.77
N ALA A 68 -19.15 -2.50 -23.12
CA ALA A 68 -19.80 -2.86 -24.38
C ALA A 68 -19.07 -2.25 -25.59
N LYS A 69 -18.78 -0.94 -25.56
CA LYS A 69 -18.07 -0.22 -26.63
C LYS A 69 -16.64 -0.73 -26.81
N LYS A 70 -15.94 -1.05 -25.73
CA LYS A 70 -14.57 -1.60 -25.80
C LYS A 70 -14.55 -2.95 -26.50
N LYS A 71 -15.49 -3.85 -26.16
CA LYS A 71 -15.62 -5.14 -26.85
C LYS A 71 -15.94 -4.97 -28.34
N GLN A 72 -16.88 -4.08 -28.66
CA GLN A 72 -17.25 -3.79 -30.05
C GLN A 72 -16.07 -3.23 -30.87
N VAL A 73 -15.29 -2.32 -30.28
CA VAL A 73 -14.09 -1.76 -30.92
C VAL A 73 -13.00 -2.81 -31.12
N GLU A 74 -12.81 -3.72 -30.15
CA GLU A 74 -11.84 -4.80 -30.24
C GLU A 74 -12.18 -5.84 -31.32
N ASP A 75 -13.46 -6.22 -31.43
CA ASP A 75 -13.96 -7.10 -32.48
C ASP A 75 -13.80 -6.45 -33.88
N GLU A 76 -14.10 -5.15 -34.00
CA GLU A 76 -13.97 -4.42 -35.27
C GLU A 76 -12.50 -4.24 -35.71
N ILE A 77 -11.59 -3.95 -34.77
CA ILE A 77 -10.15 -3.87 -35.07
C ILE A 77 -9.64 -5.24 -35.54
N SER A 78 -10.02 -6.31 -34.84
CA SER A 78 -9.61 -7.68 -35.21
C SER A 78 -10.08 -8.04 -36.62
N ARG A 79 -11.32 -7.68 -36.97
CA ARG A 79 -11.88 -7.87 -38.31
C ARG A 79 -11.10 -7.09 -39.38
N LEU A 80 -10.84 -5.80 -39.14
CA LEU A 80 -10.10 -4.94 -40.09
C LEU A 80 -8.65 -5.39 -40.27
N THR A 81 -7.98 -5.82 -39.21
CA THR A 81 -6.62 -6.36 -39.27
C THR A 81 -6.57 -7.66 -40.07
N ALA A 82 -7.52 -8.58 -39.85
CA ALA A 82 -7.60 -9.82 -40.61
C ALA A 82 -7.84 -9.58 -42.10
N GLN A 83 -8.74 -8.64 -42.44
CA GLN A 83 -9.00 -8.24 -43.82
C GLN A 83 -7.78 -7.61 -44.49
N LEU A 84 -7.08 -6.71 -43.79
CA LEU A 84 -5.90 -6.06 -44.35
C LEU A 84 -4.77 -7.06 -44.59
N LYS A 85 -4.50 -7.95 -43.61
CA LYS A 85 -3.52 -9.02 -43.77
C LYS A 85 -3.85 -9.97 -44.92
N SER A 86 -5.12 -10.33 -45.07
CA SER A 86 -5.58 -11.17 -46.18
C SER A 86 -5.32 -10.49 -47.53
N LYS A 87 -5.67 -9.21 -47.67
CA LYS A 87 -5.38 -8.42 -48.88
C LYS A 87 -3.89 -8.33 -49.17
N HIS A 88 -3.08 -7.95 -48.19
CA HIS A 88 -1.61 -7.87 -48.33
C HIS A 88 -1.01 -9.21 -48.75
N SER A 89 -1.50 -10.31 -48.18
CA SER A 89 -1.05 -11.65 -48.55
C SER A 89 -1.44 -12.05 -49.97
N GLN A 90 -2.64 -11.67 -50.44
CA GLN A 90 -3.09 -11.93 -51.81
C GLN A 90 -2.30 -11.09 -52.83
N GLU A 91 -2.01 -9.83 -52.51
CA GLU A 91 -1.19 -8.93 -53.34
C GLU A 91 0.24 -9.47 -53.49
N LEU A 92 0.86 -9.93 -52.40
CA LEU A 92 2.19 -10.55 -52.42
C LEU A 92 2.19 -11.91 -53.15
N ALA A 93 1.15 -12.73 -52.95
CA ALA A 93 1.02 -14.02 -53.63
C ALA A 93 0.83 -13.89 -55.14
N SER A 94 0.15 -12.82 -55.59
CA SER A 94 -0.04 -12.49 -57.01
C SER A 94 1.26 -12.08 -57.70
N LEU A 95 2.26 -11.62 -56.94
CA LEU A 95 3.62 -11.29 -57.41
C LEU A 95 4.63 -12.44 -57.23
N GLY A 96 4.16 -13.64 -56.84
CA GLY A 96 5.00 -14.83 -56.72
C GLY A 96 5.69 -15.03 -55.37
N TYR A 97 5.47 -14.15 -54.38
CA TYR A 97 6.04 -14.24 -53.04
C TYR A 97 5.11 -15.05 -52.13
N GLN A 98 5.21 -16.39 -52.16
CA GLN A 98 4.29 -17.29 -51.46
C GLN A 98 4.81 -17.85 -50.12
N THR A 99 6.05 -17.55 -49.72
CA THR A 99 6.65 -18.09 -48.49
C THR A 99 7.00 -17.00 -47.48
N ALA A 100 6.93 -17.34 -46.18
CA ALA A 100 7.26 -16.41 -45.09
C ALA A 100 8.70 -15.87 -45.18
N ASP A 101 9.63 -16.63 -45.75
CA ASP A 101 11.04 -16.25 -45.91
C ASP A 101 11.25 -15.17 -46.98
N ASP A 102 10.43 -15.18 -48.04
CA ASP A 102 10.52 -14.23 -49.15
C ASP A 102 9.99 -12.83 -48.78
N VAL A 103 8.95 -12.79 -47.93
CA VAL A 103 8.39 -11.54 -47.38
C VAL A 103 9.36 -10.89 -46.38
N VAL A 104 10.05 -11.69 -45.57
CA VAL A 104 11.08 -11.21 -44.63
C VAL A 104 12.30 -10.65 -45.37
N LYS A 105 12.66 -11.25 -46.51
CA LYS A 105 13.77 -10.79 -47.37
C LYS A 105 13.48 -9.45 -48.06
N ALA A 106 12.22 -9.18 -48.42
CA ALA A 106 11.80 -7.89 -48.97
C ALA A 106 11.70 -6.78 -47.89
N ILE A 107 11.37 -7.14 -46.65
CA ILE A 107 11.29 -6.18 -45.52
C ILE A 107 12.69 -5.76 -45.03
N SER A 108 13.67 -6.67 -45.09
CA SER A 108 15.03 -6.47 -44.55
C SER A 108 15.98 -5.66 -45.44
N GLY A 109 15.60 -5.36 -46.70
CA GLY A 109 16.41 -4.56 -47.62
C GLY A 109 16.36 -3.03 -47.41
N VAL A 110 15.43 -2.51 -46.59
CA VAL A 110 15.29 -1.07 -46.34
C VAL A 110 15.92 -0.72 -45.00
N THR A 111 17.21 -0.38 -45.04
CA THR A 111 17.95 0.18 -43.89
C THR A 111 17.46 1.60 -43.63
N ILE A 112 16.58 1.79 -42.65
CA ILE A 112 16.24 3.13 -42.14
C ILE A 112 17.33 3.52 -41.14
N SER A 113 18.28 4.35 -41.59
CA SER A 113 19.11 5.17 -40.69
C SER A 113 18.22 6.21 -40.00
N GLY A 114 17.54 5.79 -38.92
CA GLY A 114 16.83 6.66 -38.01
C GLY A 114 17.69 6.93 -36.78
N LYS A 115 18.18 8.16 -36.64
CA LYS A 115 18.78 8.66 -35.39
C LYS A 115 17.75 8.49 -34.26
N ASN A 116 18.01 7.56 -33.34
CA ASN A 116 17.28 7.45 -32.08
C ASN A 116 17.68 8.60 -31.15
N GLU A 117 17.07 9.77 -31.37
CA GLU A 117 16.93 10.78 -30.32
C GLU A 117 15.89 10.26 -29.30
N PRO A 118 16.19 10.23 -27.99
CA PRO A 118 15.23 9.79 -26.99
C PRO A 118 14.03 10.73 -26.97
N THR A 119 12.90 10.26 -27.52
CA THR A 119 11.64 10.99 -27.51
C THR A 119 11.28 11.35 -26.07
N LYS A 120 11.11 12.66 -25.79
CA LYS A 120 10.77 13.16 -24.45
C LYS A 120 9.56 12.39 -23.92
N PRO A 121 9.63 11.81 -22.70
CA PRO A 121 8.57 10.98 -22.19
C PRO A 121 7.25 11.77 -22.12
N SER A 122 6.18 11.13 -22.60
CA SER A 122 4.83 11.69 -22.61
C SER A 122 4.44 12.23 -21.24
N LYS A 123 3.63 13.30 -21.21
CA LYS A 123 3.08 13.88 -19.96
C LYS A 123 2.42 12.83 -19.05
N GLY A 124 1.87 11.75 -19.61
CA GLY A 124 1.29 10.63 -18.87
C GLY A 124 2.32 9.73 -18.17
N VAL A 125 3.47 9.47 -18.81
CA VAL A 125 4.57 8.68 -18.24
C VAL A 125 5.22 9.44 -17.09
N ARG A 126 5.52 10.73 -17.28
CA ARG A 126 6.05 11.61 -16.22
C ARG A 126 5.12 11.69 -14.99
N ARG A 127 3.80 11.69 -15.19
CA ARG A 127 2.83 11.70 -14.08
C ARG A 127 2.82 10.36 -13.31
N ARG A 128 2.98 9.23 -14.01
CA ARG A 128 3.06 7.90 -13.38
C ARG A 128 4.36 7.70 -12.62
N GLU A 129 5.48 8.13 -13.19
CA GLU A 129 6.80 8.13 -12.51
C GLU A 129 6.79 9.01 -11.26
N LYS A 130 6.24 10.24 -11.35
CA LYS A 130 6.11 11.11 -10.17
C LYS A 130 5.26 10.48 -9.07
N ARG A 131 4.17 9.77 -9.42
CA ARG A 131 3.33 9.05 -8.45
C ARG A 131 4.08 7.87 -7.83
N ALA A 132 4.79 7.07 -8.63
CA ALA A 132 5.59 5.95 -8.15
C ALA A 132 6.73 6.43 -7.22
N GLN A 133 7.39 7.54 -7.54
CA GLN A 133 8.41 8.15 -6.68
C GLN A 133 7.82 8.65 -5.35
N GLN A 134 6.62 9.25 -5.38
CA GLN A 134 5.94 9.69 -4.16
C GLN A 134 5.50 8.52 -3.27
N GLU A 135 5.05 7.42 -3.89
CA GLU A 135 4.67 6.19 -3.19
C GLU A 135 5.89 5.50 -2.58
N ALA A 136 6.98 5.33 -3.35
CA ALA A 136 8.23 4.79 -2.84
C ALA A 136 8.83 5.65 -1.71
N ALA A 137 8.81 6.98 -1.85
CA ALA A 137 9.26 7.88 -0.78
C ALA A 137 8.37 7.84 0.47
N ARG A 138 7.08 7.51 0.31
CA ARG A 138 6.16 7.29 1.45
C ARG A 138 6.47 5.95 2.12
N GLU A 139 6.67 4.89 1.35
CA GLU A 139 7.04 3.57 1.86
C GLU A 139 8.38 3.59 2.58
N GLN A 140 9.38 4.29 2.03
CA GLN A 140 10.68 4.48 2.68
C GLN A 140 10.54 5.20 4.03
N ARG A 141 9.77 6.29 4.10
CA ARG A 141 9.51 6.97 5.38
C ARG A 141 8.84 6.06 6.42
N ILE A 142 7.83 5.30 6.00
CA ILE A 142 7.15 4.35 6.90
C ILE A 142 8.14 3.28 7.37
N GLN A 143 8.99 2.76 6.49
CA GLN A 143 9.98 1.75 6.85
C GLN A 143 11.04 2.29 7.81
N GLU A 144 11.51 3.52 7.60
CA GLU A 144 12.45 4.20 8.50
C GLU A 144 11.83 4.41 9.89
N GLU A 145 10.61 4.92 9.97
CA GLU A 145 9.87 5.09 11.24
C GLU A 145 9.70 3.75 11.98
N GLN A 146 9.30 2.68 11.28
CA GLN A 146 9.19 1.34 11.87
C GLN A 146 10.53 0.81 12.39
N SER A 147 11.63 1.06 11.67
CA SER A 147 12.96 0.63 12.09
C SER A 147 13.45 1.36 13.35
N GLN A 148 13.14 2.66 13.48
CA GLN A 148 13.46 3.44 14.67
C GLN A 148 12.69 2.93 15.89
N ILE A 149 11.38 2.68 15.74
CA ILE A 149 10.55 2.13 16.82
C ILE A 149 11.11 0.78 17.29
N VAL A 150 11.50 -0.12 16.38
CA VAL A 150 12.10 -1.41 16.74
C VAL A 150 13.43 -1.22 17.48
N SER A 151 14.26 -0.29 17.02
CA SER A 151 15.53 0.04 17.68
C SER A 151 15.31 0.55 19.12
N ASP A 152 14.38 1.49 19.30
CA ASP A 152 14.08 2.08 20.61
C ASP A 152 13.50 1.03 21.57
N ARG A 153 12.63 0.15 21.07
CA ARG A 153 12.11 -1.00 21.82
C ARG A 153 13.23 -1.91 22.31
N MET A 154 14.13 -2.30 21.41
CA MET A 154 15.23 -3.22 21.75
C MET A 154 16.14 -2.59 22.81
N ALA A 155 16.47 -1.31 22.67
CA ALA A 155 17.30 -0.59 23.63
C ALA A 155 16.63 -0.44 25.00
N GLU A 156 15.31 -0.24 25.05
CA GLU A 156 14.54 -0.17 26.31
C GLU A 156 14.47 -1.54 27.00
N ASN A 157 14.16 -2.60 26.26
CA ASN A 157 14.12 -3.96 26.78
C ASN A 157 15.48 -4.40 27.33
N GLU A 158 16.57 -4.15 26.61
CA GLU A 158 17.93 -4.51 27.06
C GLU A 158 18.28 -3.82 28.40
N LYS A 159 17.89 -2.55 28.58
CA LYS A 159 18.12 -1.83 29.84
C LYS A 159 17.28 -2.40 30.99
N LEU A 160 16.02 -2.76 30.72
CA LEU A 160 15.15 -3.38 31.71
C LEU A 160 15.66 -4.76 32.10
N GLU A 161 16.02 -5.61 31.14
CA GLU A 161 16.56 -6.95 31.38
C GLU A 161 17.83 -6.88 32.25
N LYS A 162 18.77 -5.97 31.94
CA LYS A 162 19.96 -5.75 32.76
C LYS A 162 19.66 -5.31 34.20
N LYS A 163 18.52 -4.65 34.43
CA LYS A 163 18.09 -4.23 35.77
C LYS A 163 17.40 -5.38 36.52
N LEU A 164 16.63 -6.21 35.82
CA LEU A 164 15.81 -7.27 36.40
C LEU A 164 16.59 -8.58 36.61
N GLU A 165 17.54 -8.91 35.74
CA GLU A 165 18.39 -10.10 35.83
C GLU A 165 19.09 -10.27 37.19
N PRO A 166 19.79 -9.27 37.76
CA PRO A 166 20.43 -9.41 39.07
C PRO A 166 19.45 -9.58 40.23
N LEU A 167 18.16 -9.24 40.02
CA LEU A 167 17.09 -9.43 40.99
C LEU A 167 16.40 -10.80 40.83
N GLY A 168 16.79 -11.61 39.84
CA GLY A 168 16.12 -12.87 39.52
C GLY A 168 14.70 -12.65 39.01
N LEU A 169 14.47 -11.56 38.29
CA LEU A 169 13.18 -11.18 37.71
C LEU A 169 13.23 -11.19 36.18
N THR A 170 12.10 -11.45 35.54
CA THR A 170 11.92 -11.38 34.09
C THR A 170 10.58 -10.73 33.74
N ILE A 171 10.49 -10.16 32.54
CA ILE A 171 9.26 -9.56 32.03
C ILE A 171 8.36 -10.69 31.50
N ASN A 172 7.09 -10.66 31.92
CA ASN A 172 6.01 -11.44 31.34
C ASN A 172 5.17 -10.53 30.44
N GLU A 173 5.17 -10.81 29.13
CA GLU A 173 4.49 -9.98 28.14
C GLU A 173 2.97 -10.02 28.30
N ILE A 174 2.39 -8.83 28.45
CA ILE A 174 0.94 -8.60 28.51
C ILE A 174 0.48 -8.09 27.15
N LYS A 175 -0.74 -8.48 26.78
CA LYS A 175 -1.36 -8.07 25.53
C LYS A 175 -1.32 -6.53 25.36
N PRO A 176 -0.83 -6.02 24.20
CA PRO A 176 -0.74 -4.59 23.93
C PRO A 176 -2.11 -4.01 23.53
N ASP A 177 -3.03 -3.96 24.48
CA ASP A 177 -4.29 -3.24 24.36
C ASP A 177 -4.41 -2.18 25.45
N GLY A 178 -5.45 -1.35 25.38
CA GLY A 178 -5.66 -0.28 26.35
C GLY A 178 -5.93 -0.75 27.78
N HIS A 179 -5.99 -2.06 28.03
CA HIS A 179 -6.14 -2.63 29.37
C HIS A 179 -4.83 -3.14 29.98
N CYS A 180 -3.68 -2.88 29.35
CA CYS A 180 -2.38 -3.42 29.74
C CYS A 180 -2.03 -3.25 31.23
N LEU A 181 -2.23 -2.06 31.82
CA LEU A 181 -1.99 -1.82 33.25
C LEU A 181 -2.78 -2.80 34.13
N TYR A 182 -4.08 -2.87 33.92
CA TYR A 182 -5.00 -3.70 34.70
C TYR A 182 -4.74 -5.20 34.48
N ARG A 183 -4.40 -5.59 33.25
CA ARG A 183 -4.04 -6.98 32.92
C ARG A 183 -2.71 -7.39 33.55
N ALA A 184 -1.74 -6.49 33.62
CA ALA A 184 -0.46 -6.75 34.28
C ALA A 184 -0.64 -6.93 35.80
N VAL A 185 -1.53 -6.14 36.40
CA VAL A 185 -1.90 -6.27 37.82
C VAL A 185 -2.70 -7.56 38.07
N GLU A 186 -3.68 -7.87 37.22
CA GLU A 186 -4.42 -9.14 37.25
C GLU A 186 -3.46 -10.34 37.17
N ASP A 187 -2.47 -10.31 36.28
CA ASP A 187 -1.44 -11.32 36.15
C ASP A 187 -0.63 -11.46 37.44
N GLN A 188 -0.17 -10.36 38.04
CA GLN A 188 0.55 -10.36 39.33
C GLN A 188 -0.28 -10.92 40.49
N LEU A 189 -1.57 -10.58 40.57
CA LEU A 189 -2.47 -11.10 41.59
C LEU A 189 -2.71 -12.61 41.41
N SER A 190 -2.78 -13.08 40.17
CA SER A 190 -2.97 -14.50 39.87
C SER A 190 -1.81 -15.41 40.29
N LEU A 191 -0.61 -14.85 40.44
CA LEU A 191 0.59 -15.60 40.87
C LEU A 191 0.59 -15.93 42.37
N HIS A 192 -0.25 -15.26 43.15
CA HIS A 192 -0.25 -15.38 44.60
C HIS A 192 -1.52 -16.07 45.10
N SER A 193 -1.36 -17.28 45.62
CA SER A 193 -2.44 -18.19 46.04
C SER A 193 -3.39 -17.61 47.11
N HIS A 194 -2.96 -16.57 47.83
CA HIS A 194 -3.76 -15.89 48.85
C HIS A 194 -4.79 -14.90 48.26
N ASP A 195 -4.58 -14.43 47.02
CA ASP A 195 -5.50 -13.51 46.34
C ASP A 195 -6.56 -14.26 45.51
N ALA A 196 -6.94 -15.47 45.97
CA ALA A 196 -7.80 -16.46 45.31
C ALA A 196 -9.21 -15.97 44.91
N ALA A 197 -9.59 -14.74 45.23
CA ALA A 197 -10.76 -14.08 44.69
C ALA A 197 -10.56 -13.54 43.25
N GLY A 198 -9.34 -13.59 42.70
CA GLY A 198 -9.03 -13.38 41.29
C GLY A 198 -9.69 -12.15 40.68
N TYR A 199 -9.22 -10.95 41.04
CA TYR A 199 -9.73 -9.73 40.44
C TYR A 199 -9.41 -9.69 38.95
N GLY A 200 -10.43 -9.81 38.10
CA GLY A 200 -10.29 -9.59 36.68
C GLY A 200 -10.01 -8.12 36.35
N TYR A 201 -9.35 -7.84 35.22
CA TYR A 201 -9.02 -6.46 34.83
C TYR A 201 -10.24 -5.50 34.80
N VAL A 202 -11.43 -6.01 34.49
CA VAL A 202 -12.69 -5.22 34.50
C VAL A 202 -13.08 -4.82 35.93
N GLU A 203 -12.91 -5.73 36.89
CA GLU A 203 -13.19 -5.42 38.30
C GLU A 203 -12.17 -4.41 38.82
N LEU A 204 -10.89 -4.57 38.48
CA LEU A 204 -9.84 -3.63 38.84
C LEU A 204 -10.14 -2.22 38.33
N ARG A 205 -10.62 -2.07 37.08
CA ARG A 205 -11.06 -0.78 36.53
C ARG A 205 -12.18 -0.16 37.34
N ARG A 206 -13.21 -0.94 37.68
CA ARG A 206 -14.34 -0.47 38.49
C ARG A 206 -13.91 -0.05 39.88
N MET A 207 -13.05 -0.83 40.53
CA MET A 207 -12.52 -0.51 41.86
C MET A 207 -11.73 0.80 41.83
N VAL A 208 -10.88 0.99 40.83
CA VAL A 208 -10.07 2.19 40.64
C VAL A 208 -10.93 3.41 40.38
N ALA A 209 -11.85 3.36 39.42
CA ALA A 209 -12.75 4.46 39.11
C ALA A 209 -13.60 4.88 40.32
N ARG A 210 -14.16 3.90 41.04
CA ARG A 210 -14.91 4.15 42.27
C ARG A 210 -14.03 4.80 43.34
N TYR A 211 -12.84 4.28 43.59
CA TYR A 211 -11.93 4.83 44.59
C TYR A 211 -11.50 6.26 44.27
N MET A 212 -11.16 6.53 43.00
CA MET A 212 -10.81 7.88 42.56
C MET A 212 -11.97 8.84 42.75
N LYS A 213 -13.20 8.44 42.42
CA LYS A 213 -14.41 9.24 42.63
C LYS A 213 -14.68 9.52 44.11
N ASP A 214 -14.60 8.50 44.96
CA ASP A 214 -14.86 8.62 46.40
C ASP A 214 -13.79 9.48 47.12
N ASN A 215 -12.58 9.56 46.55
CA ASN A 215 -11.44 10.30 47.10
C ASN A 215 -10.99 11.44 46.16
N ALA A 216 -11.92 12.04 45.42
CA ALA A 216 -11.61 12.98 44.33
C ALA A 216 -10.63 14.11 44.70
N GLN A 217 -10.68 14.60 45.95
CA GLN A 217 -9.80 15.67 46.43
C GLN A 217 -8.31 15.31 46.37
N ASP A 218 -7.96 14.03 46.50
CA ASP A 218 -6.57 13.56 46.46
C ASP A 218 -6.03 13.46 45.03
N PHE A 219 -6.92 13.30 44.04
CA PHE A 219 -6.57 13.09 42.63
C PHE A 219 -6.73 14.35 41.77
N LEU A 220 -7.71 15.20 42.09
CA LEU A 220 -8.05 16.43 41.36
C LEU A 220 -6.83 17.32 41.04
N PRO A 221 -5.92 17.62 41.99
CA PRO A 221 -4.76 18.47 41.70
C PRO A 221 -3.86 17.92 40.58
N PHE A 222 -3.69 16.59 40.53
CA PHE A 222 -2.87 15.91 39.55
C PHE A 222 -3.60 15.75 38.22
N PHE A 223 -4.88 15.37 38.26
CA PHE A 223 -5.74 15.32 37.08
C PHE A 223 -5.76 16.66 36.33
N LEU A 224 -5.94 17.77 37.06
CA LEU A 224 -5.95 19.11 36.48
C LEU A 224 -4.59 19.53 35.94
N ALA A 225 -3.48 19.07 36.52
CA ALA A 225 -2.14 19.36 36.02
C ALA A 225 -1.87 18.69 34.66
N GLU A 226 -2.34 17.45 34.47
CA GLU A 226 -2.20 16.69 33.24
C GLU A 226 -3.19 17.15 32.15
N ASN A 227 -4.39 17.58 32.53
CA ASN A 227 -5.49 17.92 31.60
C ASN A 227 -5.74 19.43 31.44
N LYS A 228 -4.72 20.29 31.67
CA LYS A 228 -4.84 21.77 31.62
C LYS A 228 -5.37 22.37 30.31
N MET A 229 -5.50 21.59 29.24
CA MET A 229 -5.73 22.09 27.88
C MET A 229 -7.17 21.95 27.35
N GLU A 230 -8.06 21.20 28.01
CA GLU A 230 -9.46 21.08 27.59
C GLU A 230 -10.36 22.10 28.30
N LEU A 231 -10.43 23.30 27.71
CA LEU A 231 -11.32 24.38 28.12
C LEU A 231 -12.71 24.18 27.48
N ASP A 232 -13.46 23.18 27.93
CA ASP A 232 -14.90 23.20 27.71
C ASP A 232 -15.51 24.15 28.76
N SER A 233 -15.87 25.36 28.31
CA SER A 233 -16.21 26.52 29.15
C SER A 233 -17.48 26.35 29.99
N HIS A 234 -18.12 25.18 29.96
CA HIS A 234 -19.40 24.90 30.61
C HIS A 234 -19.34 23.82 31.70
N CYS A 235 -18.19 23.21 31.98
CA CYS A 235 -18.08 22.08 32.90
C CYS A 235 -17.08 22.35 34.05
N THR A 236 -17.50 22.10 35.29
CA THR A 236 -16.66 22.23 36.48
C THR A 236 -15.52 21.20 36.47
N ASP A 237 -14.45 21.48 37.20
CA ASP A 237 -13.30 20.57 37.31
C ASP A 237 -13.71 19.20 37.91
N VAL A 238 -14.67 19.21 38.83
CA VAL A 238 -15.22 17.99 39.46
C VAL A 238 -16.00 17.15 38.44
N GLU A 239 -16.88 17.76 37.65
CA GLU A 239 -17.64 17.05 36.62
C GLU A 239 -16.73 16.47 35.53
N ARG A 240 -15.66 17.19 35.14
CA ARG A 240 -14.64 16.67 34.22
C ARG A 240 -13.92 15.45 34.80
N PHE A 241 -13.58 15.49 36.09
CA PHE A 241 -12.95 14.38 36.78
C PHE A 241 -13.90 13.18 36.94
N GLU A 242 -15.19 13.41 37.22
CA GLU A 242 -16.19 12.33 37.26
C GLU A 242 -16.32 11.64 35.91
N LYS A 243 -16.38 12.41 34.81
CA LYS A 243 -16.38 11.86 33.45
C LYS A 243 -15.12 11.05 33.16
N TYR A 244 -13.95 11.53 33.58
CA TYR A 244 -12.70 10.78 33.48
C TYR A 244 -12.78 9.42 34.22
N CYS A 245 -13.31 9.40 35.44
CA CYS A 245 -13.51 8.16 36.18
C CYS A 245 -14.48 7.20 35.46
N GLU A 246 -15.56 7.71 34.86
CA GLU A 246 -16.49 6.91 34.04
C GLU A 246 -15.80 6.32 32.80
N GLU A 247 -14.94 7.08 32.13
CA GLU A 247 -14.15 6.62 30.99
C GLU A 247 -13.16 5.52 31.41
N VAL A 248 -12.50 5.68 32.56
CA VAL A 248 -11.61 4.67 33.15
C VAL A 248 -12.35 3.36 33.44
N GLU A 249 -13.57 3.44 33.99
CA GLU A 249 -14.41 2.27 34.30
C GLU A 249 -14.91 1.55 33.04
N SER A 250 -15.44 2.31 32.08
CA SER A 250 -16.27 1.77 31.00
C SER A 250 -15.54 1.50 29.69
N THR A 251 -14.32 2.01 29.52
CA THR A 251 -13.59 1.95 28.25
C THR A 251 -12.22 1.26 28.36
N ALA A 252 -11.48 1.26 27.25
CA ALA A 252 -10.08 0.88 27.18
C ALA A 252 -9.13 2.08 27.35
N ALA A 253 -9.56 3.13 28.06
CA ALA A 253 -8.68 4.25 28.42
C ALA A 253 -7.41 3.73 29.10
N TRP A 254 -6.26 4.23 28.66
CA TRP A 254 -4.96 3.80 29.17
C TRP A 254 -4.82 4.27 30.61
N GLY A 255 -4.33 3.38 31.48
CA GLY A 255 -4.07 3.72 32.87
C GLY A 255 -2.69 4.33 33.03
N GLY A 256 -2.56 5.29 33.92
CA GLY A 256 -1.32 5.98 34.26
C GLY A 256 -1.13 6.07 35.76
N GLN A 257 -0.52 7.18 36.19
CA GLN A 257 -0.10 7.37 37.56
C GLN A 257 -1.27 7.44 38.56
N LEU A 258 -2.39 8.06 38.16
CA LEU A 258 -3.60 8.15 39.00
C LEU A 258 -4.17 6.76 39.30
N GLU A 259 -4.27 5.92 38.28
CA GLU A 259 -4.80 4.56 38.40
C GLU A 259 -3.89 3.69 39.24
N VAL A 260 -2.57 3.80 39.10
CA VAL A 260 -1.59 3.08 39.95
C VAL A 260 -1.72 3.49 41.42
N GLY A 261 -1.88 4.80 41.69
CA GLY A 261 -2.13 5.30 43.03
C GLY A 261 -3.43 4.75 43.63
N ALA A 262 -4.51 4.75 42.86
CA ALA A 262 -5.78 4.17 43.31
C ALA A 262 -5.69 2.64 43.53
N LEU A 263 -5.05 1.90 42.61
CA LEU A 263 -4.85 0.44 42.71
C LEU A 263 -4.16 0.05 44.00
N THR A 264 -3.12 0.79 44.36
CA THR A 264 -2.36 0.61 45.59
C THR A 264 -3.28 0.62 46.82
N HIS A 265 -4.18 1.61 46.92
CA HIS A 265 -5.11 1.75 48.05
C HIS A 265 -6.27 0.75 48.01
N CYS A 266 -6.76 0.42 46.82
CA CYS A 266 -7.81 -0.57 46.57
C CYS A 266 -7.37 -1.98 46.99
N LEU A 267 -6.15 -2.37 46.59
CA LEU A 267 -5.61 -3.70 46.83
C LEU A 267 -4.86 -3.80 48.16
N LYS A 268 -4.56 -2.66 48.81
CA LYS A 268 -3.70 -2.59 50.00
C LYS A 268 -2.36 -3.31 49.75
N LYS A 269 -1.78 -3.05 48.57
CA LYS A 269 -0.55 -3.67 48.10
C LYS A 269 0.44 -2.61 47.64
N HIS A 270 1.70 -2.91 47.89
CA HIS A 270 2.83 -2.15 47.39
C HIS A 270 3.06 -2.44 45.91
N ILE A 271 3.26 -1.41 45.07
CA ILE A 271 3.48 -1.53 43.63
C ILE A 271 4.85 -0.94 43.26
N ILE A 272 5.66 -1.71 42.55
CA ILE A 272 6.95 -1.29 41.98
C ILE A 272 6.86 -1.36 40.47
N ILE A 273 7.21 -0.27 39.80
CA ILE A 273 7.21 -0.17 38.34
C ILE A 273 8.64 0.10 37.88
N TYR A 274 9.24 -0.88 37.20
CA TYR A 274 10.56 -0.75 36.62
C TYR A 274 10.50 -0.08 35.25
N SER A 275 11.44 0.81 34.97
CA SER A 275 11.62 1.39 33.63
C SER A 275 13.09 1.33 33.18
N GLY A 276 13.30 1.13 31.88
CA GLY A 276 14.64 1.15 31.27
C GLY A 276 15.14 2.58 31.00
N SER A 277 14.21 3.52 30.81
CA SER A 277 14.52 4.91 30.41
C SER A 277 14.26 5.92 31.53
N PHE A 278 13.46 5.55 32.53
CA PHE A 278 13.05 6.41 33.64
C PHE A 278 13.45 5.79 35.00
N PRO A 279 13.48 6.59 36.07
CA PRO A 279 13.60 6.07 37.43
C PRO A 279 12.47 5.09 37.75
N ASP A 280 12.75 4.13 38.61
CA ASP A 280 11.73 3.19 39.08
C ASP A 280 10.72 3.93 39.97
N VAL A 281 9.44 3.60 39.80
CA VAL A 281 8.35 4.20 40.57
C VAL A 281 7.90 3.22 41.63
N GLU A 282 7.83 3.69 42.87
CA GLU A 282 7.42 2.90 44.03
C GLU A 282 6.22 3.58 44.70
N MET A 283 5.07 2.90 44.75
CA MET A 283 3.83 3.39 45.35
C MET A 283 3.31 2.43 46.41
N GLY A 284 2.65 2.98 47.45
CA GLY A 284 2.07 2.17 48.52
C GLY A 284 3.06 1.63 49.51
N LYS A 285 4.09 2.43 49.85
CA LYS A 285 5.14 2.02 50.79
C LYS A 285 4.57 1.63 52.15
N GLU A 286 3.44 2.21 52.53
CA GLU A 286 2.68 1.87 53.72
C GLU A 286 2.10 0.44 53.72
N TYR A 287 1.99 -0.19 52.54
CA TYR A 287 1.54 -1.57 52.36
C TYR A 287 2.70 -2.55 52.15
N LYS A 288 3.95 -2.07 52.23
CA LYS A 288 5.14 -2.90 52.13
C LYS A 288 5.33 -3.68 53.44
N CYS A 289 5.42 -5.00 53.35
CA CYS A 289 5.68 -5.83 54.53
C CYS A 289 7.15 -5.70 54.95
N GLU A 290 7.41 -5.07 56.11
CA GLU A 290 8.77 -4.77 56.59
C GLU A 290 9.46 -5.95 57.33
N SER A 291 8.74 -7.01 57.69
CA SER A 291 9.27 -8.07 58.57
C SER A 291 9.05 -9.47 58.02
N GLY A 292 10.02 -9.97 57.23
CA GLY A 292 10.26 -11.41 56.98
C GLY A 292 9.15 -12.27 56.36
N SER A 293 7.94 -11.74 56.18
CA SER A 293 6.74 -12.43 55.68
C SER A 293 6.34 -11.87 54.32
N SER A 294 7.29 -11.75 53.39
CA SER A 294 7.02 -11.39 51.98
C SER A 294 6.02 -12.34 51.29
N VAL A 295 5.67 -13.44 51.95
CA VAL A 295 4.71 -14.46 51.51
C VAL A 295 3.26 -14.03 51.73
N GLU A 296 2.95 -13.22 52.76
CA GLU A 296 1.56 -12.89 53.11
C GLU A 296 1.00 -11.70 52.30
N ASN A 297 1.82 -10.71 51.96
CA ASN A 297 1.41 -9.60 51.10
C ASN A 297 2.52 -9.17 50.13
N PRO A 298 2.75 -9.94 49.06
CA PRO A 298 3.79 -9.67 48.09
C PRO A 298 3.53 -8.37 47.32
N SER A 299 4.61 -7.69 46.93
CA SER A 299 4.54 -6.50 46.10
C SER A 299 4.17 -6.86 44.66
N ILE A 300 3.38 -6.00 44.03
CA ILE A 300 3.04 -6.10 42.61
C ILE A 300 4.21 -5.50 41.82
N LEU A 301 4.80 -6.29 40.93
CA LEU A 301 5.94 -5.89 40.12
C LEU A 301 5.50 -5.71 38.67
N LEU A 302 5.71 -4.50 38.14
CA LEU A 302 5.36 -4.13 36.77
C LEU A 302 6.61 -3.60 36.05
N SER A 303 6.56 -3.62 34.71
CA SER A 303 7.51 -2.88 33.89
C SER A 303 6.79 -1.92 32.96
N TYR A 304 7.29 -0.70 32.85
CA TYR A 304 6.78 0.34 31.98
C TYR A 304 7.72 0.55 30.79
N HIS A 305 7.11 0.56 29.61
CA HIS A 305 7.78 0.68 28.33
C HIS A 305 7.18 1.81 27.53
N ARG A 306 7.99 2.78 27.09
CA ARG A 306 7.48 3.91 26.29
C ARG A 306 7.45 3.59 24.80
N HIS A 307 8.34 2.72 24.32
CA HIS A 307 8.48 2.39 22.91
C HIS A 307 8.26 0.90 22.62
N ALA A 308 7.65 0.14 23.55
CA ALA A 308 7.38 -1.28 23.34
C ALA A 308 6.56 -1.55 22.07
N TYR A 309 5.62 -0.65 21.76
CA TYR A 309 4.73 -0.78 20.61
C TYR A 309 4.59 0.55 19.89
N GLY A 310 4.23 0.51 18.59
CA GLY A 310 4.01 1.72 17.80
C GLY A 310 2.88 2.62 18.30
N LEU A 311 2.06 2.15 19.25
CA LEU A 311 1.03 2.94 19.91
C LEU A 311 1.59 3.77 21.08
N GLY A 312 2.77 3.44 21.61
CA GLY A 312 3.40 4.18 22.71
C GLY A 312 3.50 3.35 23.99
N GLU A 313 3.01 3.93 25.09
CA GLU A 313 3.19 3.45 26.45
C GLU A 313 2.53 2.08 26.70
N HIS A 314 3.20 1.23 27.47
CA HIS A 314 2.71 -0.11 27.78
C HIS A 314 3.23 -0.64 29.11
N TYR A 315 2.37 -1.38 29.81
CA TYR A 315 2.70 -2.08 31.04
C TYR A 315 2.76 -3.59 30.83
N ASN A 316 3.83 -4.20 31.33
CA ASN A 316 3.97 -5.65 31.43
C ASN A 316 4.08 -6.08 32.90
N SER A 317 3.81 -7.35 33.15
CA SER A 317 3.99 -7.98 34.46
C SER A 317 5.46 -8.37 34.64
N VAL A 318 5.99 -8.33 35.86
CA VAL A 318 7.36 -8.76 36.17
C VAL A 318 7.32 -9.91 37.16
N VAL A 319 7.90 -11.04 36.79
CA VAL A 319 7.77 -12.31 37.52
C VAL A 319 9.15 -12.87 37.89
N PRO A 320 9.27 -13.69 38.94
CA PRO A 320 10.52 -14.40 39.23
C PRO A 320 10.96 -15.26 38.05
N THR A 321 12.26 -15.26 37.76
CA THR A 321 12.86 -16.06 36.69
C THR A 321 12.57 -17.54 36.92
N GLY A 322 11.89 -18.19 35.97
CA GLY A 322 11.51 -19.60 36.04
C GLY A 322 10.12 -19.89 36.63
N MET A 323 9.33 -18.86 36.96
CA MET A 323 7.93 -19.03 37.42
C MET A 323 6.96 -19.34 36.26
N ARG A 324 7.42 -19.26 35.01
CA ARG A 324 6.72 -19.67 33.78
C ARG A 324 7.69 -20.24 32.76
#